data_AF-A0A7Y5LX44-F1
#
_entry.id   AF-A0A7Y5LX44-F1
#
_cell.length_a   1.000
_cell.length_b   1.000
_cell.length_c   1.000
_cell.angle_alpha   90.00
_cell.angle_beta   90.00
_cell.angle_gamma   90.00
#
_symmetry.space_group_name_H-M   'P 1'
#
loop_
_entity.id
_entity.type
_entity.pdbx_description
1 polymer ?
#
loop_
_entity_poly.entity_id
_entity_poly.type
_entity_poly.pdbx_seq_one_letter_code
_entity_poly.pdbx_strand_id
1 'polypeptide(L)'
;MISKDFLEILACPLCKSDLRIDGEVLVCTHAPCGCRYAVQDDIPNMLVEDAARPCPKCGENRKWEPDADSLTCPKCGEKFVWQRAGTRAR
;
A
#
# COMPACT_ATOMS: atom_id res chain seq x y z
N MET A 1 1.73 -24.21 10.10
CA MET A 1 2.77 -23.83 9.11
C MET A 1 2.05 -23.04 8.03
N ILE A 2 2.20 -21.71 7.99
CA ILE A 2 1.58 -20.87 6.97
C ILE A 2 2.34 -21.14 5.66
N SER A 3 1.68 -21.80 4.71
CA SER A 3 2.25 -22.17 3.41
C SER A 3 2.60 -20.92 2.58
N LYS A 4 3.64 -20.99 1.75
CA LYS A 4 4.04 -19.91 0.82
C LYS A 4 2.86 -19.42 -0.05
N ASP A 5 1.94 -20.31 -0.39
CA ASP A 5 0.70 -20.02 -1.10
C ASP A 5 -0.20 -18.99 -0.39
N PHE A 6 -0.11 -18.85 0.95
CA PHE A 6 -0.93 -17.90 1.71
C PHE A 6 -0.29 -16.49 1.77
N LEU A 7 1.05 -16.40 1.69
CA LEU A 7 1.76 -15.13 1.56
C LEU A 7 1.65 -14.56 0.14
N GLU A 8 1.50 -15.42 -0.88
CA GLU A 8 1.10 -15.00 -2.23
C GLU A 8 -0.34 -14.44 -2.26
N ILE A 9 -1.21 -14.82 -1.31
CA ILE A 9 -2.55 -14.25 -1.14
C ILE A 9 -2.50 -12.91 -0.39
N LEU A 10 -1.55 -12.72 0.54
CA LEU A 10 -1.40 -11.51 1.37
C LEU A 10 -0.51 -10.45 0.70
N ALA A 11 -0.99 -9.94 -0.43
CA ALA A 11 -0.36 -8.84 -1.14
C ALA A 11 -0.89 -7.48 -0.66
N CYS A 12 -0.10 -6.41 -0.87
CA CYS A 12 -0.54 -5.04 -0.61
C CYS A 12 -1.87 -4.76 -1.34
N PRO A 13 -2.94 -4.34 -0.65
CA PRO A 13 -4.23 -4.07 -1.29
C PRO A 13 -4.16 -2.92 -2.32
N LEU A 14 -3.15 -2.06 -2.20
CA LEU A 14 -2.89 -0.98 -3.15
C LEU A 14 -2.13 -1.50 -4.38
N CYS A 15 -0.88 -1.94 -4.24
CA CYS A 15 -0.03 -2.24 -5.41
C CYS A 15 0.10 -3.72 -5.77
N LYS A 16 -0.49 -4.63 -4.98
CA LYS A 16 -0.37 -6.09 -5.11
C LYS A 16 1.06 -6.63 -5.00
N SER A 17 1.99 -5.85 -4.48
CA SER A 17 3.35 -6.32 -4.18
C SER A 17 3.42 -6.92 -2.78
N ASP A 18 4.54 -7.60 -2.49
CA ASP A 18 4.78 -8.26 -1.21
C ASP A 18 4.82 -7.27 -0.04
N LEU A 19 4.29 -7.72 1.09
CA LEU A 19 4.35 -7.03 2.37
C LEU A 19 5.43 -7.65 3.25
N ARG A 20 6.13 -6.82 4.02
CA ARG A 20 7.07 -7.23 5.06
C ARG A 20 6.50 -6.82 6.41
N ILE A 21 6.51 -7.73 7.37
CA ILE A 21 6.18 -7.45 8.77
C ILE A 21 7.38 -6.75 9.42
N ASP A 22 7.14 -5.63 10.09
CA ASP A 22 8.12 -4.89 10.87
C ASP A 22 7.48 -4.54 12.23
N GLY A 23 7.59 -5.45 13.20
CA GLY A 23 6.92 -5.31 14.50
C GLY A 23 5.39 -5.32 14.36
N GLU A 24 4.74 -4.23 14.75
CA GLU A 24 3.28 -4.04 14.69
C GLU A 24 2.84 -3.28 13.42
N VAL A 25 3.68 -3.24 12.37
CA VAL A 25 3.29 -2.66 11.08
C VAL A 25 3.63 -3.58 9.91
N LEU A 26 2.76 -3.59 8.90
CA LEU A 26 3.05 -4.21 7.61
C LEU A 26 3.52 -3.14 6.63
N VAL A 27 4.75 -3.29 6.16
CA VAL A 27 5.38 -2.35 5.22
C VAL A 27 5.40 -2.97 3.83
N CYS A 28 4.87 -2.25 2.86
CA CYS A 28 4.97 -2.67 1.47
C CYS A 28 6.42 -2.56 0.96
N THR A 29 6.92 -3.65 0.37
CA THR A 29 8.29 -3.72 -0.19
C THR A 29 8.45 -2.92 -1.48
N HIS A 30 7.35 -2.57 -2.14
CA HIS A 30 7.37 -1.80 -3.37
C HIS A 30 7.66 -0.32 -3.08
N ALA A 31 8.88 0.13 -3.40
CA ALA A 31 9.34 1.50 -3.15
C ALA A 31 8.41 2.60 -3.70
N PRO A 32 7.77 2.46 -4.87
CA PRO A 32 6.76 3.42 -5.35
C PRO A 32 5.52 3.49 -4.46
N CYS A 33 5.13 2.39 -3.81
CA CYS A 33 3.96 2.31 -2.92
C CYS A 33 4.32 2.73 -1.50
N GLY A 34 5.26 2.01 -0.87
CA GLY A 34 5.81 2.30 0.46
C GLY A 34 4.76 2.35 1.60
N CYS A 35 3.54 1.84 1.36
CA CYS A 35 2.45 1.90 2.33
C CYS A 35 2.81 1.16 3.61
N ARG A 36 2.39 1.72 4.75
CA ARG A 36 2.53 1.10 6.06
C ARG A 36 1.14 0.92 6.67
N TYR A 37 0.78 -0.32 6.95
CA TYR A 37 -0.47 -0.70 7.58
C TYR A 37 -0.19 -0.99 9.05
N ALA A 38 -0.98 -0.42 9.95
CA ALA A 38 -0.85 -0.71 11.38
C ALA A 38 -1.48 -2.08 11.70
N VAL A 39 -0.91 -2.79 12.66
CA VAL A 39 -1.48 -3.99 13.26
C VAL A 39 -1.96 -3.59 14.65
N GLN A 40 -3.25 -3.82 14.93
CA GLN A 40 -3.84 -3.53 16.22
C GLN A 40 -4.52 -4.79 16.74
N ASP A 41 -4.25 -5.19 17.98
CA ASP A 41 -4.84 -6.39 18.60
C ASP A 41 -4.60 -7.67 17.77
N ASP A 42 -3.42 -7.81 17.15
CA ASP A 42 -3.04 -8.90 16.23
C ASP A 42 -3.84 -8.94 14.91
N ILE A 43 -4.67 -7.91 14.64
CA ILE A 43 -5.45 -7.76 13.42
C ILE A 43 -4.82 -6.67 12.53
N PRO A 44 -4.32 -7.02 11.33
CA PRO A 44 -3.79 -6.02 10.42
C PRO A 44 -4.89 -5.08 9.88
N ASN A 45 -4.76 -3.77 10.13
CA ASN A 45 -5.59 -2.76 9.49
C ASN A 45 -5.09 -2.52 8.04
N MET A 46 -5.58 -3.35 7.12
CA MET A 46 -5.28 -3.24 5.69
C MET A 46 -6.20 -2.24 4.95
N LEU A 47 -6.81 -1.28 5.65
CA LEU A 47 -7.58 -0.21 5.01
C LEU A 47 -6.62 0.79 4.35
N VAL A 48 -6.81 1.00 3.05
CA VAL A 48 -5.91 1.84 2.24
C VAL A 48 -6.04 3.33 2.59
N GLU A 49 -7.19 3.73 3.13
CA GLU A 49 -7.45 5.10 3.57
C GLU A 49 -6.70 5.44 4.85
N ASP A 50 -6.67 4.52 5.82
CA ASP A 50 -5.95 4.65 7.10
C ASP A 50 -4.44 4.38 6.99
N ALA A 51 -4.01 3.69 5.94
CA ALA A 51 -2.60 3.36 5.74
C ALA A 51 -1.74 4.62 5.57
N ALA A 52 -0.59 4.64 6.27
CA ALA A 52 0.41 5.67 6.08
C ALA A 52 1.10 5.49 4.72
N ARG A 53 1.19 6.57 3.95
CA ARG A 53 1.62 6.57 2.54
C ARG A 53 2.78 7.53 2.33
N PRO A 54 3.96 7.26 2.92
CA PRO A 54 5.11 8.14 2.79
C PRO A 54 5.59 8.16 1.33
N CYS A 55 5.81 9.36 0.81
CA CYS A 55 6.39 9.54 -0.51
C CYS A 55 7.88 9.15 -0.50
N PRO A 56 8.37 8.31 -1.43
CA PRO A 56 9.77 7.90 -1.47
C PRO A 56 10.74 9.05 -1.74
N LYS A 57 10.28 10.16 -2.34
CA LYS A 57 11.12 11.34 -2.62
C LYS A 57 11.29 12.28 -1.43
N CYS A 58 10.28 12.42 -0.58
CA CYS A 58 10.26 13.50 0.43
C CYS A 58 9.73 13.11 1.81
N GLY A 59 9.31 11.84 1.99
CA GLY A 59 8.78 11.30 3.25
C GLY A 59 7.36 11.75 3.61
N GLU A 60 6.78 12.72 2.89
CA GLU A 60 5.47 13.26 3.18
C GLU A 60 4.34 12.29 2.80
N ASN A 61 3.25 12.28 3.56
CA ASN A 61 2.10 11.44 3.25
C ASN A 61 1.40 11.90 1.96
N ARG A 62 1.29 10.98 1.00
CA ARG A 62 0.52 11.20 -0.22
C ARG A 62 -0.97 11.27 0.11
N LYS A 63 -1.70 12.12 -0.60
CA LYS A 63 -3.15 12.30 -0.45
C LYS A 63 -3.88 11.64 -1.61
N TRP A 64 -5.05 11.09 -1.32
CA TRP A 64 -5.98 10.63 -2.34
C TRP A 64 -6.55 11.85 -3.07
N GLU A 65 -6.57 11.77 -4.39
CA GLU A 65 -7.39 12.67 -5.20
C GLU A 65 -8.83 12.14 -5.22
N PRO A 66 -9.84 12.92 -4.82
CA PRO A 66 -11.21 12.44 -4.63
C PRO A 66 -11.87 11.88 -5.90
N ASP A 67 -11.38 12.26 -7.09
CA ASP A 67 -11.91 11.85 -8.39
C ASP A 67 -10.96 10.96 -9.21
N ALA A 68 -9.85 10.49 -8.61
CA ALA A 68 -8.88 9.68 -9.31
C ALA A 68 -8.40 8.49 -8.49
N ASP A 69 -8.17 7.35 -9.14
CA ASP A 69 -7.42 6.23 -8.58
C ASP A 69 -5.91 6.60 -8.46
N SER A 70 -5.59 7.78 -7.95
CA SER A 70 -4.23 8.28 -7.80
C SER A 70 -3.96 8.95 -6.46
N LEU A 71 -2.74 8.70 -5.98
CA LEU A 71 -2.14 9.29 -4.80
C LEU A 71 -1.15 10.35 -5.25
N THR A 72 -1.35 11.58 -4.82
CA THR A 72 -0.44 12.68 -5.15
C THR A 72 0.21 13.22 -3.87
N CYS A 73 1.53 13.36 -3.91
CA CYS A 73 2.27 13.98 -2.82
C CYS A 73 2.10 15.51 -2.86
N PRO A 74 1.53 16.14 -1.82
CA PRO A 74 1.33 17.60 -1.81
C PRO A 74 2.64 18.41 -1.73
N LYS A 75 3.76 17.78 -1.34
CA LYS A 75 5.04 18.44 -1.11
C LYS A 75 5.97 18.44 -2.34
N CYS A 76 6.05 17.33 -3.06
CA CYS A 76 6.96 17.19 -4.21
C CYS A 76 6.25 16.89 -5.54
N GLY A 77 4.92 16.73 -5.55
CA GLY A 77 4.15 16.44 -6.76
C GLY A 77 4.28 15.00 -7.28
N GLU A 78 4.94 14.11 -6.54
CA GLU A 78 5.05 12.69 -6.93
C GLU A 78 3.66 12.06 -6.98
N LYS A 79 3.31 11.53 -8.14
CA LYS A 79 2.03 10.86 -8.40
C LYS A 79 2.23 9.35 -8.46
N PHE A 80 1.47 8.63 -7.66
CA PHE A 80 1.36 7.17 -7.72
C PHE A 80 -0.05 6.83 -8.21
N VAL A 81 -0.15 6.20 -9.37
CA VAL A 81 -1.44 5.74 -9.91
C VAL A 81 -1.70 4.34 -9.37
N TRP A 82 -2.81 4.21 -8.64
CA TRP A 82 -3.32 2.92 -8.22
C TRP A 82 -3.87 2.19 -9.45
N GLN A 83 -3.22 1.11 -9.85
CA GLN A 83 -3.81 0.24 -10.85
C GLN A 83 -4.88 -0.61 -10.17
N ARG A 84 -6.15 -0.22 -10.35
CA ARG A 84 -7.26 -1.17 -10.24
C ARG A 84 -6.92 -2.34 -11.15
N ALA A 85 -6.48 -3.45 -10.57
CA ALA A 85 -6.36 -4.69 -11.29
C ALA A 85 -7.78 -5.17 -11.63
N GLY A 86 -8.30 -4.62 -12.72
CA GLY A 86 -9.63 -4.84 -13.23
C GLY A 86 -9.63 -4.80 -14.76
N THR A 87 -8.56 -5.27 -15.40
CA THR A 87 -8.58 -5.65 -16.82
C THR A 87 -7.67 -6.85 -17.07
N ARG A 88 -8.13 -8.03 -16.66
CA ARG A 88 -8.13 -9.12 -17.64
C ARG A 88 -9.54 -9.18 -18.23
N ALA A 89 -9.66 -8.54 -19.39
CA ALA A 89 -10.69 -8.84 -20.34
C ALA A 89 -10.48 -10.29 -20.84
N ARG A 90 -11.61 -10.99 -21.01
CA ARG A 90 -11.82 -12.35 -21.55
C ARG A 90 -11.58 -13.52 -20.61
#